data_AF-A0AAD2CEW5-F1
#
_entry.id   AF-A0AAD2CEW5-F1
#
_cell.length_a   1.000
_cell.length_b   1.000
_cell.length_c   1.000
_cell.angle_alpha   90.00
_cell.angle_beta   90.00
_cell.angle_gamma   90.00
#
_symmetry.space_group_name_H-M   'P 1'
#
loop_
_entity.id
_entity.type
_entity.pdbx_description
1 polymer ?
#
loop_
_entity_poly.entity_id
_entity_poly.type
_entity_poly.pdbx_seq_one_letter_code
_entity_poly.pdbx_strand_id
1 'polypeptide(L)'
;MRTSSTATRKCCRQLQTIYPDATLVPIECDLQSFESVKNAIAEIKSKYSETGIYCMACNAGIMATPDKATVDGYDTQMQTNHLSHFLLIEELMEQSR
;
A
#
# COMPACT_ATOMS: atom_id res chain seq x y z
N MET A 1 -5.20 19.27 7.03
CA MET A 1 -4.75 17.86 6.98
C MET A 1 -5.68 17.12 6.01
N ARG A 2 -5.23 16.80 4.78
CA ARG A 2 -6.02 15.96 3.85
C ARG A 2 -5.94 14.54 4.41
N THR A 3 -7.03 13.99 4.90
CA THR A 3 -7.09 12.55 5.21
C THR A 3 -6.93 11.77 3.91
N SER A 4 -6.09 10.72 3.92
CA SER A 4 -5.82 9.83 2.77
C SER A 4 -7.11 9.46 2.03
N SER A 5 -8.17 9.16 2.80
CA SER A 5 -9.47 8.73 2.31
C SER A 5 -10.19 9.71 1.36
N THR A 6 -9.96 11.02 1.43
CA THR A 6 -10.65 11.99 0.56
C THR A 6 -10.01 12.05 -0.84
N ALA A 7 -8.68 12.02 -0.89
CA ALA A 7 -7.94 12.01 -2.15
C ALA A 7 -8.16 10.68 -2.89
N THR A 8 -8.09 9.55 -2.16
CA THR A 8 -8.37 8.21 -2.71
C THR A 8 -9.77 8.15 -3.32
N ARG A 9 -10.81 8.57 -2.58
CA ARG A 9 -12.20 8.61 -3.11
C ARG A 9 -12.36 9.50 -4.33
N LYS A 10 -11.61 10.61 -4.43
CA LYS A 10 -11.61 11.45 -5.63
C LYS A 10 -10.98 10.71 -6.81
N CYS A 11 -9.82 10.09 -6.61
CA CYS A 11 -9.11 9.32 -7.65
C CYS A 11 -9.98 8.15 -8.16
N CYS A 12 -10.56 7.34 -7.26
CA CYS A 12 -11.44 6.23 -7.66
C CYS A 12 -12.61 6.70 -8.51
N ARG A 13 -13.26 7.83 -8.15
CA ARG A 13 -14.34 8.41 -8.96
C ARG A 13 -13.86 8.79 -10.36
N GLN A 14 -12.68 9.41 -10.48
CA GLN A 14 -12.12 9.78 -11.78
C GLN A 14 -11.77 8.55 -12.61
N LEU A 15 -11.16 7.52 -12.01
CA LEU A 15 -10.86 6.28 -12.71
C LEU A 15 -12.12 5.55 -13.17
N GLN A 16 -13.19 5.52 -12.37
CA GLN A 16 -14.45 4.90 -12.76
C GLN A 16 -15.11 5.59 -13.96
N THR A 17 -14.90 6.91 -14.13
CA THR A 17 -15.41 7.62 -15.33
C THR A 17 -14.67 7.24 -16.60
N ILE A 18 -13.40 6.83 -16.50
CA ILE A 18 -12.56 6.44 -17.65
C ILE A 18 -12.71 4.94 -17.93
N TYR A 19 -12.82 4.13 -16.87
CA TYR A 19 -12.94 2.67 -16.92
C TYR A 19 -14.15 2.20 -16.10
N PRO A 20 -15.38 2.27 -16.66
CA PRO A 20 -16.62 1.99 -15.92
C PRO A 20 -16.72 0.57 -15.36
N ASP A 21 -16.06 -0.40 -16.01
CA ASP A 21 -16.09 -1.80 -15.62
C ASP A 21 -14.95 -2.20 -14.67
N ALA A 22 -14.01 -1.27 -14.39
CA ALA A 22 -12.92 -1.55 -13.47
C ALA A 22 -13.45 -1.70 -12.04
N THR A 23 -13.05 -2.78 -11.37
CA THR A 23 -13.31 -2.96 -9.94
C THR A 23 -12.18 -2.28 -9.16
N LEU A 24 -12.52 -1.21 -8.43
CA LEU A 24 -11.58 -0.45 -7.61
C LEU A 24 -11.86 -0.69 -6.13
N VAL A 25 -10.89 -1.28 -5.42
CA VAL A 25 -11.00 -1.56 -3.98
C VAL A 25 -9.93 -0.75 -3.24
N PRO A 26 -10.30 0.37 -2.59
CA PRO A 26 -9.34 1.12 -1.78
C PRO A 26 -9.05 0.38 -0.47
N ILE A 27 -7.77 0.23 -0.14
CA ILE A 27 -7.28 -0.38 1.10
C ILE A 27 -6.34 0.63 1.78
N GLU A 28 -6.58 0.92 3.06
CA GLU A 28 -5.72 1.83 3.82
C GLU A 28 -4.38 1.14 4.13
N CYS A 29 -3.28 1.81 3.80
CA CYS A 29 -1.94 1.30 4.01
C CYS A 29 -0.98 2.49 4.21
N ASP A 30 -0.61 2.72 5.48
CA ASP A 30 0.44 3.66 5.83
C ASP A 30 1.79 2.93 5.86
N LEU A 31 2.63 3.21 4.87
CA LEU A 31 3.96 2.61 4.75
C LEU A 31 4.94 3.05 5.85
N GLN A 32 4.58 4.00 6.71
CA GLN A 32 5.36 4.37 7.90
C GLN A 32 4.95 3.59 9.17
N SER A 33 4.03 2.63 9.05
CA SER A 33 3.59 1.76 10.15
C SER A 33 3.50 0.30 9.70
N PHE A 34 4.33 -0.58 10.26
CA PHE A 34 4.26 -2.00 9.93
C PHE A 34 2.95 -2.64 10.39
N GLU A 35 2.33 -2.13 11.44
CA GLU A 35 0.98 -2.56 11.83
C GLU A 35 -0.03 -2.24 10.73
N SER A 36 -0.01 -1.02 10.18
CA SER A 36 -0.88 -0.66 9.06
C SER A 36 -0.63 -1.53 7.82
N VAL A 37 0.65 -1.79 7.49
CA VAL A 37 1.03 -2.67 6.36
C VAL A 37 0.50 -4.09 6.56
N LYS A 38 0.65 -4.66 7.76
CA LYS A 38 0.15 -6.01 8.08
C LYS A 38 -1.37 -6.10 8.00
N ASN A 39 -2.08 -5.05 8.43
CA ASN A 39 -3.53 -4.97 8.30
C ASN A 39 -3.97 -4.95 6.82
N ALA A 40 -3.27 -4.17 5.98
CA ALA A 40 -3.51 -4.16 4.54
C ALA A 40 -3.25 -5.52 3.89
N ILE A 41 -2.15 -6.19 4.26
CA ILE A 41 -1.82 -7.55 3.80
C ILE A 41 -2.92 -8.55 4.16
N ALA A 42 -3.39 -8.53 5.41
CA ALA A 42 -4.46 -9.40 5.88
C ALA A 42 -5.76 -9.15 5.09
N GLU A 43 -6.11 -7.89 4.85
CA GLU A 43 -7.29 -7.54 4.04
C GLU A 43 -7.16 -8.04 2.60
N ILE A 44 -6.00 -7.82 1.96
CA ILE A 44 -5.74 -8.29 0.58
C ILE A 44 -5.83 -9.81 0.50
N LYS A 45 -5.16 -10.53 1.41
CA LYS A 45 -5.22 -11.99 1.49
C LYS A 45 -6.64 -12.50 1.67
N SER A 46 -7.45 -11.84 2.51
CA SER A 46 -8.85 -12.23 2.73
C SER A 46 -9.74 -12.10 1.48
N LYS A 47 -9.42 -11.15 0.58
CA LYS A 47 -10.21 -10.86 -0.62
C LYS A 47 -9.74 -11.63 -1.86
N TYR A 48 -8.45 -11.95 -1.94
CA TYR A 48 -7.81 -12.39 -3.18
C TYR A 48 -6.91 -13.63 -3.02
N SER A 49 -7.02 -14.39 -1.93
CA SER A 49 -6.25 -15.63 -1.73
C SER A 49 -6.45 -16.65 -2.84
N GLU A 50 -7.65 -16.72 -3.43
CA GLU A 50 -7.98 -17.69 -4.48
C GLU A 50 -7.56 -17.22 -5.88
N THR A 51 -7.63 -15.91 -6.16
CA THR A 51 -7.30 -15.35 -7.48
C THR A 51 -5.83 -14.97 -7.61
N GLY A 52 -5.14 -14.76 -6.48
CA GLY A 52 -3.75 -14.33 -6.44
C GLY A 52 -3.56 -12.86 -6.89
N ILE A 53 -2.29 -12.44 -6.90
CA ILE A 53 -1.85 -11.12 -7.35
C ILE A 53 -0.90 -11.28 -8.53
N TYR A 54 -1.27 -10.73 -9.68
CA TYR A 54 -0.47 -10.80 -10.90
C TYR A 54 0.64 -9.75 -10.97
N CYS A 55 0.43 -8.59 -10.34
CA CYS A 55 1.34 -7.46 -10.42
C CYS A 55 1.22 -6.59 -9.16
N MET A 56 2.36 -6.10 -8.68
CA MET A 56 2.43 -5.11 -7.61
C MET A 56 3.26 -3.91 -8.06
N ALA A 57 2.70 -2.72 -7.90
CA ALA A 57 3.39 -1.46 -8.19
C ALA A 57 3.83 -0.79 -6.89
N CYS A 58 5.08 -1.03 -6.47
CA CYS A 58 5.72 -0.40 -5.31
C CYS A 58 6.13 1.06 -5.61
N ASN A 59 5.16 1.89 -5.98
CA ASN A 59 5.40 3.25 -6.47
C ASN A 59 5.45 4.31 -5.35
N ALA A 60 4.76 4.09 -4.23
CA ALA A 60 4.67 5.10 -3.18
C ALA A 60 6.04 5.37 -2.57
N GLY A 61 6.45 6.63 -2.50
CA GLY A 61 7.73 7.01 -1.95
C GLY A 61 7.77 8.48 -1.56
N ILE A 62 8.67 8.79 -0.64
CA ILE A 62 8.93 10.14 -0.12
C ILE A 62 10.41 10.47 -0.26
N MET A 63 10.73 11.76 -0.26
CA MET A 63 12.10 12.28 -0.38
C MET A 63 12.21 13.56 0.44
N ALA A 64 13.43 13.89 0.87
CA ALA A 64 13.75 15.15 1.55
C ALA A 64 12.90 15.37 2.80
N THR A 65 12.66 14.29 3.55
CA THR A 65 11.96 14.36 4.84
C THR A 65 12.92 14.75 5.96
N PRO A 66 12.44 15.41 7.03
CA PRO A 66 13.23 15.59 8.25
C PRO A 66 13.74 14.25 8.79
N ASP A 67 14.91 14.27 9.42
CA ASP A 67 15.47 13.11 10.11
C ASP A 67 14.62 12.79 11.34
N LYS A 68 13.72 11.83 11.18
CA LYS A 68 12.77 11.36 12.19
C LYS A 68 12.57 9.87 12.01
N ALA A 69 12.46 9.20 13.15
CA ALA A 69 12.02 7.82 13.18
C ALA A 69 10.51 7.74 12.94
N THR A 70 10.09 6.69 12.24
CA THR A 70 8.71 6.21 12.19
C THR A 70 8.26 5.67 13.54
N VAL A 71 6.99 5.26 13.64
CA VAL A 71 6.47 4.57 14.84
C VAL A 71 7.18 3.24 15.13
N ASP A 72 7.78 2.63 14.10
CA ASP A 72 8.53 1.38 14.20
C ASP A 72 10.03 1.59 14.48
N GLY A 73 10.49 2.84 14.61
CA GLY A 73 11.86 3.18 14.98
C GLY A 73 12.86 3.27 13.82
N TYR A 74 12.40 3.24 12.56
CA TYR A 74 13.26 3.32 11.37
C TYR A 74 13.26 4.72 10.76
N ASP A 75 14.28 5.04 9.97
CA ASP A 75 14.25 6.25 9.14
C ASP A 75 12.99 6.27 8.24
N THR A 76 12.36 7.44 8.14
CA THR A 76 11.09 7.60 7.46
C THR A 76 11.18 7.23 5.97
N GLN A 77 12.28 7.58 5.29
CA GLN A 77 12.47 7.26 3.87
C GLN A 77 12.79 5.78 3.69
N MET A 78 13.68 5.22 4.52
CA MET A 78 14.02 3.80 4.46
C MET A 78 12.81 2.91 4.68
N GLN A 79 11.96 3.22 5.68
CA GLN A 79 10.78 2.42 5.91
C GLN A 79 9.75 2.57 4.80
N THR A 80 9.42 3.81 4.42
CA THR A 80 8.38 4.09 3.41
C THR A 80 8.77 3.52 2.04
N ASN A 81 10.00 3.78 1.59
CA ASN A 81 10.41 3.51 0.22
C ASN A 81 10.94 2.08 0.03
N HIS A 82 11.37 1.41 1.10
CA HIS A 82 12.01 0.10 1.01
C HIS A 82 11.40 -0.95 1.94
N LEU A 83 11.47 -0.78 3.26
CA LEU A 83 11.14 -1.86 4.19
C LEU A 83 9.67 -2.29 4.10
N SER A 84 8.74 -1.34 4.03
CA SER A 84 7.32 -1.62 3.95
C SER A 84 6.93 -2.21 2.58
N HIS A 85 7.55 -1.75 1.49
CA HIS A 85 7.37 -2.37 0.17
C HIS A 85 7.93 -3.79 0.11
N PHE A 86 9.08 -4.04 0.73
CA PHE A 86 9.65 -5.38 0.82
C PHE A 86 8.72 -6.33 1.57
N LEU A 87 8.18 -5.90 2.73
CA LEU A 87 7.21 -6.68 3.49
C LEU A 87 5.95 -6.99 2.67
N LEU A 88 5.43 -6.02 1.92
CA LEU A 88 4.29 -6.23 1.03
C LEU A 88 4.58 -7.29 -0.03
N ILE A 89 5.74 -7.22 -0.69
CA ILE A 89 6.13 -8.18 -1.73
C ILE A 89 6.30 -9.57 -1.13
N GLU A 90 7.03 -9.69 -0.02
CA GLU A 90 7.34 -10.98 0.60
C GLU A 90 6.08 -11.72 1.06
N GLU A 91 5.10 -10.99 1.58
CA GLU A 91 3.86 -11.58 2.09
C GLU A 91 2.82 -11.86 1.00
N LEU A 92 2.78 -11.07 -0.08
CA LEU A 92 1.70 -11.10 -1.06
C LEU A 92 2.09 -11.72 -2.41
N MET A 93 3.36 -11.68 -2.79
CA MET A 93 3.82 -12.35 -4.01
C MET A 93 4.21 -13.78 -3.65
N GLU A 94 3.53 -14.74 -4.26
CA GLU A 94 3.88 -16.14 -4.11
C GLU A 94 5.32 -16.35 -4.62
N GLN A 95 6.22 -16.76 -3.71
CA GLN A 95 7.50 -17.29 -4.15
C GLN A 95 7.21 -18.66 -4.74
N SER A 96 7.30 -18.84 -6.06
CA SER A 96 7.21 -20.16 -6.66
C SER A 96 8.23 -21.07 -5.95
N ARG A 97 7.74 -21.98 -5.11
CA ARG A 97 8.53 -23.04 -4.50
C ARG A 97 8.28 -24.33 -5.26
#